data_AF-A0A093YUG7-F1
#
_entry.id   AF-A0A093YUG7-F1
#
_cell.length_a   1.000
_cell.length_b   1.000
_cell.length_c   1.000
_cell.angle_alpha   90.00
_cell.angle_beta   90.00
_cell.angle_gamma   90.00
#
_symmetry.space_group_name_H-M   'P 1'
#
loop_
_entity.id
_entity.type
_entity.pdbx_description
1 polymer ?
#
loop_
_entity_poly.entity_id
_entity_poly.type
_entity_poly.pdbx_seq_one_letter_code
_entity_poly.pdbx_strand_id
1 'polypeptide(L)'
;MRIPQGTSRVPGLHYWIAWHKNGPSEGLGSIGVANTNHDLMFEWTDKAEDAFQELKAKFTEAPILVTFDPMRKIVLETDASDFAIGACLSQPDDKGKHKPVAYYSRKMSPAELNYDIHDKELLAIVEAFRQWRVYLEGPAYTVQVWTDHKNLTSFTTTKVLNRRQVRWAETL
;
A
#
# COMPACT_ATOMS: atom_id res chain seq x y z
N MET A 1 -23.61 3.68 -3.89
CA MET A 1 -22.18 3.73 -4.26
C MET A 1 -21.96 5.02 -5.04
N ARG A 2 -21.32 6.04 -4.44
CA ARG A 2 -20.94 7.29 -5.12
C ARG A 2 -19.49 7.57 -4.77
N ILE A 3 -18.66 7.72 -5.78
CA ILE A 3 -17.24 8.03 -5.65
C ILE A 3 -17.09 9.51 -6.05
N PRO A 4 -16.67 10.41 -5.14
CA PRO A 4 -16.14 11.70 -5.55
C PRO A 4 -14.73 11.50 -6.10
N GLN A 5 -14.51 11.95 -7.33
CA GLN A 5 -13.17 12.19 -7.89
C GLN A 5 -12.59 13.41 -7.17
N GLY A 6 -11.72 13.20 -6.19
CA GLY A 6 -11.11 14.28 -5.42
C GLY A 6 -9.85 13.81 -4.71
N THR A 7 -8.71 14.22 -5.24
CA THR A 7 -7.35 14.02 -4.74
C THR A 7 -7.24 14.36 -3.25
N SER A 8 -7.27 13.33 -2.41
CA SER A 8 -7.02 13.42 -0.97
C SER A 8 -6.24 12.20 -0.48
N ARG A 9 -5.16 11.86 -1.21
CA ARG A 9 -4.21 10.82 -0.80
C ARG A 9 -3.45 11.26 0.45
N VAL A 10 -3.17 10.34 1.36
CA VAL A 10 -2.32 10.59 2.54
C VAL A 10 -0.93 11.02 2.04
N PRO A 11 -0.38 12.18 2.49
CA PRO A 11 0.90 12.69 1.98
C PRO A 11 2.09 11.72 2.10
N GLY A 12 2.08 10.83 3.09
CA GLY A 12 3.14 9.84 3.31
C GLY A 12 3.14 8.67 2.31
N LEU A 13 1.96 8.24 1.83
CA LEU A 13 1.87 7.13 0.90
C LEU A 13 2.33 7.54 -0.51
N HIS A 14 2.16 8.80 -0.90
CA HIS A 14 2.63 9.30 -2.20
C HIS A 14 4.16 9.26 -2.30
N TYR A 15 4.89 9.59 -1.22
CA TYR A 15 6.36 9.49 -1.19
C TYR A 15 6.83 8.03 -1.23
N TRP A 16 6.11 7.12 -0.58
CA TRP A 16 6.41 5.68 -0.64
C TRP A 16 6.13 5.07 -2.03
N ILE A 17 4.97 5.41 -2.63
CA ILE A 17 4.59 5.03 -4.00
C ILE A 17 5.58 5.60 -5.03
N ALA A 18 6.01 6.85 -4.88
CA ALA A 18 6.97 7.48 -5.78
C ALA A 18 8.38 6.88 -5.65
N TRP A 19 8.82 6.51 -4.45
CA TRP A 19 10.13 5.87 -4.24
C TRP A 19 10.20 4.47 -4.84
N HIS A 20 9.11 3.68 -4.76
CA HIS A 20 9.06 2.34 -5.36
C HIS A 20 8.75 2.33 -6.87
N LYS A 21 7.99 3.31 -7.38
CA LYS A 21 7.69 3.42 -8.83
C LYS A 21 8.79 4.16 -9.62
N ASN A 22 9.47 5.15 -9.01
CA ASN A 22 10.41 6.07 -9.69
C ASN A 22 11.74 6.28 -8.92
N GLY A 23 12.25 5.27 -8.20
CA GLY A 23 13.68 5.25 -7.79
C GLY A 23 14.60 5.49 -9.00
N PRO A 24 15.76 6.15 -8.81
CA PRO A 24 16.22 7.26 -9.64
C PRO A 24 16.40 6.89 -11.12
N SER A 25 15.48 7.37 -11.94
CA SER A 25 15.71 7.60 -13.37
C SER A 25 15.34 9.05 -13.68
N GLU A 26 16.33 9.95 -13.60
CA GLU A 26 16.51 11.16 -14.43
C GLU A 26 17.64 12.02 -13.82
N GLY A 27 18.79 12.24 -14.46
CA GLY A 27 19.22 11.76 -15.75
C GLY A 27 20.70 12.02 -15.99
N LEU A 28 21.33 11.13 -16.76
CA LEU A 28 22.41 11.44 -17.69
C LEU A 28 22.29 10.44 -18.86
N GLY A 29 22.07 10.99 -20.06
CA GLY A 29 22.46 10.47 -21.38
C GLY A 29 22.31 8.97 -21.68
N SER A 30 21.31 8.66 -22.52
CA SER A 30 21.38 7.71 -23.64
C SER A 30 22.50 6.65 -23.64
N ILE A 31 22.22 5.43 -23.17
CA ILE A 31 22.85 4.18 -23.67
C ILE A 31 21.78 3.06 -23.65
N GLY A 32 21.85 2.19 -24.65
CA GLY A 32 20.79 1.28 -25.09
C GLY A 32 20.34 0.19 -24.11
N VAL A 33 19.23 -0.42 -24.51
CA VAL A 33 18.60 -1.65 -24.03
C VAL A 33 19.61 -2.73 -23.60
N ALA A 34 19.53 -3.22 -22.35
CA ALA A 34 19.96 -4.57 -21.99
C ALA A 34 19.43 -5.04 -20.61
N ASN A 35 18.57 -6.06 -20.64
CA ASN A 35 18.55 -7.28 -19.84
C ASN A 35 18.84 -7.27 -18.32
N THR A 36 17.91 -7.89 -17.60
CA THR A 36 18.05 -8.53 -16.29
C THR A 36 19.38 -9.30 -16.14
N ASN A 37 20.27 -8.81 -15.29
CA ASN A 37 21.42 -9.55 -14.79
C ASN A 37 21.40 -9.56 -13.26
N HIS A 38 21.34 -10.76 -12.70
CA HIS A 38 21.64 -11.05 -11.31
C HIS A 38 23.13 -10.81 -11.04
N ASP A 39 23.59 -9.56 -10.91
CA ASP A 39 24.86 -9.23 -10.24
C ASP A 39 25.16 -7.73 -10.02
N LEU A 40 24.15 -6.86 -10.05
CA LEU A 40 24.36 -5.48 -9.59
C LEU A 40 24.26 -5.46 -8.06
N MET A 41 25.40 -5.64 -7.38
CA MET A 41 25.52 -5.31 -5.96
C MET A 41 25.03 -3.87 -5.79
N PHE A 42 23.96 -3.70 -5.00
CA PHE A 42 23.50 -2.39 -4.61
C PHE A 42 24.61 -1.72 -3.78
N GLU A 43 25.31 -0.74 -4.36
CA GLU A 43 26.31 0.04 -3.63
C GLU A 43 25.62 1.09 -2.76
N TRP A 44 25.80 0.96 -1.45
CA TRP A 44 25.40 1.99 -0.50
C TRP A 44 26.38 3.17 -0.60
N THR A 45 25.97 4.20 -1.34
CA THR A 45 26.77 5.43 -1.53
C THR A 45 26.42 6.49 -0.49
N ASP A 46 27.28 7.50 -0.32
CA ASP A 46 27.00 8.64 0.57
C ASP A 46 25.68 9.35 0.20
N LYS A 47 25.36 9.41 -1.10
CA LYS A 47 24.06 9.94 -1.57
C LYS A 47 22.88 9.09 -1.12
N ALA A 48 23.05 7.76 -1.07
CA ALA A 48 22.02 6.85 -0.59
C ALA A 48 21.84 6.98 0.93
N GLU A 49 22.94 7.18 1.67
CA GLU A 49 22.92 7.47 3.11
C GLU A 49 22.19 8.79 3.39
N ASP A 50 22.55 9.88 2.71
CA ASP A 50 21.91 11.18 2.86
C ASP A 50 20.40 11.11 2.57
N ALA A 51 20.02 10.45 1.47
CA ALA A 51 18.61 10.24 1.13
C ALA A 51 17.88 9.38 2.18
N PHE A 52 18.54 8.36 2.74
CA PHE A 52 17.96 7.53 3.80
C PHE A 52 17.78 8.29 5.11
N GLN A 53 18.74 9.15 5.48
CA GLN A 53 18.64 10.00 6.66
C GLN A 53 17.57 11.08 6.49
N GLU A 54 17.46 11.69 5.31
CA GLU A 54 16.36 12.61 5.00
C GLU A 54 15.00 11.92 5.07
N LEU A 55 14.91 10.69 4.56
CA LEU A 55 13.68 9.89 4.67
C LEU A 55 13.33 9.61 6.13
N LYS A 56 14.30 9.23 6.96
CA LYS A 56 14.11 9.04 8.41
C LYS A 56 13.61 10.31 9.08
N ALA A 57 14.26 11.45 8.82
CA ALA A 57 13.86 12.74 9.40
C ALA A 57 12.42 13.10 9.02
N LYS A 58 12.07 12.98 7.73
CA LYS A 58 10.69 13.20 7.27
C LYS A 58 9.69 12.23 7.88
N PHE A 59 10.08 10.97 8.11
CA PHE A 59 9.21 9.99 8.76
C PHE A 59 8.97 10.30 10.24
N THR A 60 9.93 10.95 10.91
CA THR A 60 9.80 11.43 12.29
C THR A 60 9.05 12.76 12.41
N GLU A 61 9.04 13.58 11.36
CA GLU A 61 8.33 14.87 11.31
C GLU A 61 6.91 14.78 10.73
N ALA A 62 6.64 13.75 9.92
CA ALA A 62 5.31 13.42 9.41
C ALA A 62 4.34 13.18 10.58
N PRO A 63 3.02 13.42 10.40
CA PRO A 63 2.06 13.31 11.49
C PRO A 63 2.23 11.99 12.23
N ILE A 64 2.65 12.12 13.50
CA ILE A 64 2.69 11.07 14.50
C ILE A 64 1.38 10.31 14.39
N LEU A 65 1.48 8.98 14.31
CA LEU A 65 0.32 8.10 14.23
C LEU A 65 -0.76 8.57 15.20
N VAL A 66 -1.97 8.76 14.71
CA VAL A 66 -3.09 9.15 15.57
C VAL A 66 -3.70 7.90 16.20
N THR A 67 -4.16 8.03 17.44
CA THR A 67 -4.91 6.97 18.09
C THR A 67 -6.19 6.66 17.31
N PHE A 68 -6.50 5.38 17.13
CA PHE A 68 -7.72 4.95 16.46
C PHE A 68 -8.98 5.39 17.22
N ASP A 69 -9.93 5.99 16.51
CA ASP A 69 -11.24 6.39 17.03
C ASP A 69 -12.33 5.51 16.38
N PRO A 70 -12.98 4.59 17.13
CA PRO A 70 -14.03 3.72 16.61
C PRO A 70 -15.24 4.47 16.02
N MET A 71 -15.41 5.74 16.37
CA MET A 71 -16.54 6.59 15.93
C MET A 71 -16.22 7.37 14.65
N ARG A 72 -15.07 7.14 14.02
CA ARG A 72 -14.68 7.75 12.75
C ARG A 72 -14.68 6.76 11.61
N LYS A 73 -14.87 7.30 10.39
CA LYS A 73 -14.72 6.55 9.14
C LYS A 73 -13.30 5.99 9.04
N ILE A 74 -13.21 4.81 8.42
CA ILE A 74 -11.96 4.09 8.27
C ILE A 74 -11.61 4.05 6.78
N VAL A 75 -10.38 4.44 6.45
CA VAL A 75 -9.81 4.30 5.11
C VAL A 75 -8.59 3.40 5.17
N LEU A 76 -8.62 2.34 4.39
CA LEU A 76 -7.54 1.39 4.22
C LEU A 76 -6.95 1.56 2.82
N GLU A 77 -5.75 2.11 2.73
CA GLU A 77 -4.99 2.15 1.48
C GLU A 77 -4.08 0.92 1.40
N THR A 78 -4.13 0.17 0.29
CA THR A 78 -3.30 -1.03 0.08
C THR A 78 -2.60 -0.96 -1.28
N ASP A 79 -1.40 -1.51 -1.33
CA ASP A 79 -0.58 -1.57 -2.55
C ASP A 79 0.24 -2.86 -2.55
N ALA A 80 0.49 -3.41 -3.73
CA ALA A 80 1.40 -4.53 -3.92
C ALA A 80 2.46 -4.21 -4.97
N SER A 81 3.70 -4.55 -4.63
CA SER A 81 4.82 -4.57 -5.57
C SER A 81 5.08 -6.00 -6.04
N ASP A 82 6.09 -6.16 -6.90
CA ASP A 82 6.53 -7.50 -7.32
C ASP A 82 7.02 -8.37 -6.16
N PHE A 83 7.48 -7.76 -5.05
CA PHE A 83 8.20 -8.42 -3.97
C PHE A 83 7.54 -8.33 -2.58
N ALA A 84 6.67 -7.35 -2.37
CA ALA A 84 6.15 -7.01 -1.05
C ALA A 84 4.75 -6.40 -1.15
N ILE A 85 3.98 -6.54 -0.08
CA ILE A 85 2.69 -5.89 0.12
C ILE A 85 2.82 -4.79 1.17
N GLY A 86 1.99 -3.75 1.03
CA GLY A 86 1.91 -2.64 1.97
C GLY A 86 0.46 -2.21 2.20
N ALA A 87 0.20 -1.65 3.39
CA ALA A 87 -1.07 -1.04 3.74
C ALA A 87 -0.89 0.13 4.71
N CYS A 88 -1.82 1.09 4.63
CA CYS A 88 -1.94 2.23 5.53
C CYS A 88 -3.39 2.33 6.00
N LEU A 89 -3.58 2.24 7.31
CA LEU A 89 -4.85 2.53 7.97
C LEU A 89 -4.89 4.00 8.33
N SER A 90 -5.92 4.72 7.90
CA SER A 90 -6.09 6.14 8.20
C SER A 90 -7.53 6.51 8.54
N GLN A 91 -7.68 7.63 9.26
CA GLN A 91 -8.97 8.22 9.58
C GLN A 91 -8.96 9.71 9.20
N PRO A 92 -10.03 10.23 8.57
CA PRO A 92 -10.13 11.65 8.28
C PRO A 92 -10.28 12.45 9.57
N ASP A 93 -9.53 13.54 9.69
CA ASP A 93 -9.77 14.55 10.72
C ASP A 93 -11.03 15.38 10.40
N ASP A 94 -11.37 16.32 11.27
CA ASP A 94 -12.58 17.14 11.14
C ASP A 94 -12.52 18.09 9.91
N LYS A 95 -11.33 18.24 9.31
CA LYS A 95 -11.10 18.99 8.06
C LYS A 95 -11.07 18.09 6.83
N GLY A 96 -11.32 16.78 7.00
CA GLY A 96 -11.29 15.78 5.94
C GLY A 96 -9.87 15.35 5.54
N LYS A 97 -8.83 15.75 6.26
CA LYS A 97 -7.46 15.32 5.98
C LYS A 97 -7.21 13.96 6.63
N HIS A 98 -6.81 12.98 5.83
CA HIS A 98 -6.47 11.66 6.33
C HIS A 98 -5.26 11.70 7.27
N LYS A 99 -5.43 11.11 8.45
CA LYS A 99 -4.40 10.94 9.47
C LYS A 99 -4.05 9.46 9.60
N PRO A 100 -2.78 9.08 9.46
CA PRO A 100 -2.37 7.69 9.58
C PRO A 100 -2.55 7.21 11.02
N VAL A 101 -3.16 6.03 11.18
CA VAL A 101 -3.35 5.31 12.44
C VAL A 101 -2.31 4.21 12.55
N ALA A 102 -2.08 3.46 11.47
CA ALA A 102 -1.11 2.37 11.45
C ALA A 102 -0.58 2.12 10.02
N TYR A 103 0.65 1.62 9.94
CA TYR A 103 1.26 1.14 8.71
C TYR A 103 1.59 -0.34 8.83
N TYR A 104 1.45 -1.07 7.74
CA TYR A 104 1.78 -2.49 7.65
C TYR A 104 2.52 -2.74 6.35
N SER A 105 3.57 -3.53 6.39
CA SER A 105 4.22 -4.05 5.20
C SER A 105 4.92 -5.36 5.51
N ARG A 106 4.98 -6.24 4.51
CA ARG A 106 5.80 -7.46 4.58
C ARG A 106 6.27 -7.88 3.21
N LYS A 107 7.41 -8.56 3.18
CA LYS A 107 7.87 -9.28 1.99
C LYS A 107 6.92 -10.45 1.70
N MET A 108 6.72 -10.73 0.43
CA MET A 108 6.00 -11.92 -0.01
C MET A 108 6.89 -13.15 0.15
N SER A 109 6.28 -14.27 0.50
CA SER A 109 6.94 -15.58 0.48
C SER A 109 7.22 -16.03 -0.96
N PRO A 110 8.14 -17.00 -1.19
CA PRO A 110 8.42 -17.51 -2.53
C PRO A 110 7.17 -18.00 -3.28
N ALA A 111 6.19 -18.56 -2.56
CA ALA A 111 4.93 -18.98 -3.17
C ALA A 111 4.06 -17.78 -3.60
N GLU A 112 4.00 -16.72 -2.79
CA GLU A 112 3.22 -15.50 -3.07
C GLU A 112 3.83 -14.64 -4.19
N LEU A 113 5.14 -14.69 -4.38
CA LEU A 113 5.81 -14.01 -5.49
C LEU A 113 5.31 -14.48 -6.86
N ASN A 114 4.86 -15.74 -6.95
CA ASN A 114 4.32 -16.34 -8.17
C ASN A 114 2.83 -16.01 -8.39
N TYR A 115 2.21 -15.18 -7.56
CA TYR A 115 0.82 -14.79 -7.75
C TYR A 115 0.70 -13.77 -8.88
N ASP A 116 -0.40 -13.82 -9.61
CA ASP A 116 -0.74 -12.74 -10.55
C ASP A 116 -0.92 -11.43 -9.79
N ILE A 117 -0.70 -10.30 -10.47
CA ILE A 117 -0.78 -8.95 -9.90
C ILE A 117 -2.11 -8.75 -9.13
N HIS A 118 -3.23 -9.24 -9.68
CA HIS A 118 -4.54 -9.13 -9.03
C HIS A 118 -4.62 -9.89 -7.70
N ASP A 119 -4.02 -11.08 -7.61
CA ASP A 119 -3.98 -11.88 -6.39
C ASP A 119 -3.02 -11.27 -5.37
N LYS A 120 -1.95 -10.59 -5.81
CA LYS A 120 -1.02 -9.84 -4.95
C LYS A 120 -1.69 -8.62 -4.31
N GLU A 121 -2.45 -7.86 -5.09
CA GLU A 121 -3.26 -6.73 -4.59
C GLU A 121 -4.32 -7.20 -3.59
N LEU A 122 -5.03 -8.27 -3.90
CA LEU A 122 -6.02 -8.84 -2.98
C LEU A 122 -5.37 -9.38 -1.70
N LEU A 123 -4.19 -10.00 -1.80
CA LEU A 123 -3.41 -10.43 -0.65
C LEU A 123 -3.08 -9.25 0.27
N ALA A 124 -2.71 -8.08 -0.29
CA ALA A 124 -2.44 -6.88 0.50
C ALA A 124 -3.65 -6.46 1.35
N ILE A 125 -4.86 -6.51 0.76
CA ILE A 125 -6.11 -6.23 1.48
C ILE A 125 -6.34 -7.26 2.59
N VAL A 126 -6.33 -8.55 2.25
CA VAL A 126 -6.60 -9.64 3.21
C VAL A 126 -5.66 -9.59 4.40
N GLU A 127 -4.37 -9.36 4.15
CA GLU A 127 -3.35 -9.31 5.19
C GLU A 127 -3.49 -8.07 6.06
N ALA A 128 -3.88 -6.93 5.49
CA ALA A 128 -4.21 -5.74 6.28
C ALA A 128 -5.43 -5.97 7.18
N PHE A 129 -6.47 -6.65 6.69
CA PHE A 129 -7.64 -7.04 7.50
C PHE A 129 -7.29 -8.02 8.62
N ARG A 130 -6.41 -8.98 8.36
CA ARG A 130 -5.89 -9.89 9.39
C ARG A 130 -5.08 -9.14 10.44
N GLN A 131 -4.18 -8.27 10.00
CA GLN A 131 -3.29 -7.52 10.89
C GLN A 131 -4.08 -6.58 11.81
N TRP A 132 -5.09 -5.91 11.27
CA TRP A 132 -5.88 -4.90 11.97
C TRP A 132 -7.30 -5.35 12.28
N ARG A 133 -7.49 -6.66 12.48
CA ARG A 133 -8.80 -7.24 12.83
C ARG A 133 -9.47 -6.52 14.00
N VAL A 134 -8.69 -6.13 15.01
CA VAL A 134 -9.18 -5.36 16.19
C VAL A 134 -9.80 -3.99 15.83
N TYR A 135 -9.41 -3.39 14.70
CA TYR A 135 -9.93 -2.11 14.24
C TYR A 135 -11.01 -2.26 13.15
N LEU A 136 -10.92 -3.33 12.35
CA LEU A 136 -11.72 -3.50 11.13
C LEU A 136 -12.89 -4.47 11.29
N GLU A 137 -12.98 -5.22 12.39
CA GLU A 137 -14.10 -6.12 12.69
C GLU A 137 -15.21 -5.39 13.47
N GLY A 138 -16.44 -5.48 12.97
CA GLY A 138 -17.62 -4.82 13.57
C GLY A 138 -17.56 -3.29 13.67
N PRO A 139 -16.95 -2.54 12.73
CA PRO A 139 -16.84 -1.10 12.86
C PRO A 139 -18.22 -0.43 12.74
N ALA A 140 -18.39 0.69 13.43
CA ALA A 140 -19.62 1.50 13.32
C ALA A 140 -19.82 2.06 11.90
N TYR A 141 -18.74 2.14 11.11
CA TYR A 141 -18.74 2.63 9.73
C TYR A 141 -18.14 1.60 8.79
N THR A 142 -18.64 1.57 7.55
CA THR A 142 -18.04 0.77 6.48
C THR A 142 -16.58 1.19 6.24
N VAL A 143 -15.68 0.20 6.19
CA VAL A 143 -14.27 0.40 5.82
C VAL A 143 -14.19 0.70 4.32
N GLN A 144 -13.54 1.81 3.97
CA GLN A 144 -13.27 2.15 2.57
C GLN A 144 -11.89 1.66 2.19
N VAL A 145 -11.81 0.73 1.23
CA VAL A 145 -10.54 0.22 0.72
C VAL A 145 -10.14 0.96 -0.55
N TRP A 146 -8.94 1.54 -0.56
CA TRP A 146 -8.36 2.24 -1.70
C TRP A 146 -7.15 1.44 -2.20
N THR A 147 -7.22 1.00 -3.46
CA THR A 147 -6.16 0.31 -4.19
C THR A 147 -6.04 0.97 -5.56
N ASP A 148 -4.83 1.04 -6.12
CA ASP A 148 -4.64 1.59 -7.46
C ASP A 148 -5.08 0.61 -8.57
N HIS A 149 -5.49 -0.60 -8.18
CA HIS A 149 -5.86 -1.65 -9.10
C HIS A 149 -7.32 -1.57 -9.54
N LYS A 150 -7.58 -0.92 -10.69
CA LYS A 150 -8.92 -0.71 -11.28
C LYS A 150 -9.78 -1.99 -11.36
N ASN A 151 -9.19 -3.17 -11.58
CA ASN A 151 -9.97 -4.41 -11.72
C ASN A 151 -10.56 -4.96 -10.40
N LEU A 152 -10.11 -4.50 -9.22
CA LEU A 152 -10.68 -4.96 -7.95
C LEU A 152 -12.09 -4.42 -7.68
N THR A 153 -12.51 -3.38 -8.41
CA THR A 153 -13.92 -2.93 -8.42
C THR A 153 -14.89 -4.02 -8.90
N SER A 154 -14.41 -4.97 -9.72
CA SER A 154 -15.20 -6.10 -10.21
C SER A 154 -15.24 -7.31 -9.26
N PHE A 155 -14.39 -7.35 -8.23
CA PHE A 155 -14.36 -8.44 -7.24
C PHE A 155 -15.69 -8.54 -6.48
N THR A 156 -16.30 -7.40 -6.17
CA THR A 156 -17.61 -7.32 -5.50
C THR A 156 -18.79 -7.61 -6.44
N THR A 157 -18.56 -7.60 -7.77
CA THR A 157 -19.64 -7.55 -8.77
C THR A 157 -19.54 -8.69 -9.80
N THR A 158 -19.41 -9.94 -9.36
CA THR A 158 -19.54 -11.16 -10.22
C THR A 158 -18.24 -11.61 -10.88
N LYS A 159 -17.46 -12.45 -10.17
CA LYS A 159 -16.52 -13.40 -10.77
C LYS A 159 -16.63 -14.75 -10.07
N VAL A 160 -16.42 -15.84 -10.82
CA VAL A 160 -16.12 -17.16 -10.24
C VAL A 160 -14.77 -17.03 -9.53
N LEU A 161 -14.81 -16.93 -8.20
CA LEU A 161 -13.62 -16.81 -7.38
C LEU A 161 -12.83 -18.11 -7.43
N ASN A 162 -11.50 -18.03 -7.57
CA ASN A 162 -10.66 -19.21 -7.39
C ASN A 162 -10.70 -19.68 -5.92
N ARG A 163 -10.32 -20.93 -5.63
CA ARG A 163 -10.41 -21.49 -4.25
C ARG A 163 -9.69 -20.63 -3.19
N ARG A 164 -8.62 -19.93 -3.57
CA ARG A 164 -7.87 -19.04 -2.68
C ARG A 164 -8.67 -17.76 -2.40
N GLN A 165 -9.21 -17.14 -3.44
CA GLN A 165 -10.06 -15.96 -3.35
C GLN A 165 -11.34 -16.22 -2.54
N VAL A 166 -11.92 -17.43 -2.63
CA VAL A 166 -13.05 -17.82 -1.77
C VAL A 166 -12.66 -17.82 -0.30
N ARG A 167 -11.55 -18.47 0.07
CA ARG A 167 -11.04 -18.47 1.46
C ARG A 167 -10.73 -17.07 1.98
N TRP A 168 -10.27 -16.19 1.09
CA TRP A 168 -10.00 -14.80 1.41
C TRP A 168 -11.27 -13.98 1.57
N ALA A 169 -12.28 -14.22 0.75
CA ALA A 169 -13.59 -13.59 0.90
C ALA A 169 -14.26 -13.97 2.22
N GLU A 170 -14.04 -15.16 2.76
CA GLU A 170 -14.51 -15.54 4.12
C GLU A 170 -13.79 -14.76 5.24
N THR A 171 -12.62 -14.17 4.96
CA THR A 171 -11.85 -13.37 5.92
C THR A 171 -12.25 -11.89 5.92
N LEU A 172 -12.87 -11.42 4.84
CA LEU A 172 -13.28 -10.02 4.63
C LEU A 172 -14.73 -9.80 5.06
#